data_AF-A0A6P6Y8Y4-F1
#
_entry.id   AF-A0A6P6Y8Y4-F1
#
_cell.length_a   1.000
_cell.length_b   1.000
_cell.length_c   1.000
_cell.angle_alpha   90.00
_cell.angle_beta   90.00
_cell.angle_gamma   90.00
#
_symmetry.space_group_name_H-M   'P 1'
#
loop_
_entity.id
_entity.type
_entity.pdbx_description
1 polymer ?
#
loop_
_entity_poly.entity_id
_entity_poly.type
_entity_poly.pdbx_seq_one_letter_code
_entity_poly.pdbx_strand_id
1 'polypeptide(L)'
;MLVKQASQQLRNRFTHLITIPFLHDDFIKAYLDFKEKILNENSDIDECLFQNPKKLHMTISCLSLEDDKRLTDAREIFKKQCSDYIEKFNNVNNFERRLQIKAIDIMNDNPRRTNVLYAKIENDNLQNLANHIANVMATNEFLYSGDKFANESDQQQQQVKLHLTLMNSSYLRRGFNKKRRKPMMRYFDSTEILNNYGDYFFSEIDWPPIQLNELHRTNQFGYYNVLESIQI
;
A
#
# COMPACT_ATOMS: atom_id res chain seq x y z
N MET A 1 29.34 -19.52 0.33
CA MET A 1 28.23 -19.74 -0.64
C MET A 1 26.98 -20.28 0.03
N LEU A 2 27.05 -21.37 0.81
CA LEU A 2 25.88 -22.00 1.45
C LEU A 2 25.09 -21.08 2.42
N VAL A 3 25.77 -20.24 3.21
CA VAL A 3 25.11 -19.28 4.14
C VAL A 3 24.36 -18.16 3.39
N LYS A 4 24.88 -17.73 2.23
CA LYS A 4 24.19 -16.75 1.36
C LYS A 4 22.96 -17.38 0.67
N GLN A 5 23.03 -18.66 0.31
CA GLN A 5 21.89 -19.37 -0.29
C GLN A 5 20.76 -19.66 0.73
N ALA A 6 21.10 -20.01 1.97
CA ALA A 6 20.11 -20.22 3.03
C ALA A 6 19.41 -18.91 3.47
N SER A 7 20.16 -17.80 3.58
CA SER A 7 19.58 -16.48 3.87
C SER A 7 18.71 -15.93 2.74
N GLN A 8 18.99 -16.28 1.49
CA GLN A 8 18.16 -15.93 0.33
C GLN A 8 16.87 -16.78 0.26
N GLN A 9 16.89 -18.03 0.74
CA GLN A 9 15.69 -18.87 0.87
C GLN A 9 14.70 -18.37 1.93
N LEU A 10 15.20 -17.82 3.05
CA LEU A 10 14.37 -17.24 4.14
C LEU A 10 13.67 -15.93 3.78
N ARG A 11 14.09 -15.24 2.70
CA ARG A 11 13.46 -13.98 2.26
C ARG A 11 12.35 -14.18 1.23
N ASN A 12 11.97 -15.43 0.93
CA ASN A 12 11.05 -15.75 -0.16
C ASN A 12 9.57 -15.80 0.24
N ARG A 13 9.24 -15.56 1.52
CA ARG A 13 7.84 -15.47 1.95
C ARG A 13 7.51 -14.07 2.38
N PHE A 14 6.48 -13.52 1.78
CA PHE A 14 5.89 -12.27 2.21
C PHE A 14 4.97 -12.54 3.40
N THR A 15 5.37 -12.15 4.60
CA THR A 15 4.64 -12.46 5.84
C THR A 15 4.07 -11.24 6.55
N HIS A 16 4.73 -10.09 6.43
CA HIS A 16 4.36 -8.86 7.12
C HIS A 16 4.46 -7.65 6.20
N LEU A 17 3.68 -6.60 6.49
CA LEU A 17 3.65 -5.37 5.72
C LEU A 17 3.71 -4.15 6.62
N ILE A 18 4.48 -3.15 6.22
CA ILE A 18 4.40 -1.80 6.78
C ILE A 18 3.43 -0.98 5.94
N THR A 19 2.42 -0.41 6.56
CA THR A 19 1.33 0.29 5.89
C THR A 19 0.98 1.61 6.54
N ILE A 20 0.34 2.48 5.77
CA ILE A 20 -0.46 3.60 6.27
C ILE A 20 -1.93 3.30 5.95
N PRO A 21 -2.80 3.11 6.96
CA PRO A 21 -4.20 2.79 6.74
C PRO A 21 -4.99 4.06 6.36
N PHE A 22 -5.78 3.99 5.29
CA PHE A 22 -6.67 5.07 4.88
C PHE A 22 -8.11 4.68 5.20
N LEU A 23 -8.44 4.75 6.50
CA LEU A 23 -9.71 4.27 7.06
C LEU A 23 -10.54 5.38 7.72
N HIS A 24 -10.18 6.65 7.51
CA HIS A 24 -10.96 7.80 7.98
C HIS A 24 -12.34 7.80 7.32
N ASP A 25 -13.39 8.10 8.10
CA ASP A 25 -14.78 8.05 7.62
C ASP A 25 -15.01 8.91 6.38
N ASP A 26 -14.43 10.12 6.34
CA ASP A 26 -14.53 11.04 5.21
C ASP A 26 -13.93 10.44 3.93
N PHE A 27 -12.75 9.82 4.03
CA PHE A 27 -12.12 9.16 2.89
C PHE A 27 -12.89 7.90 2.47
N ILE A 28 -13.35 7.09 3.43
CA ILE A 28 -14.13 5.89 3.15
C ILE A 28 -15.42 6.24 2.42
N LYS A 29 -16.12 7.28 2.87
CA LYS A 29 -17.33 7.79 2.20
C LYS A 29 -17.00 8.25 0.78
N ALA A 30 -15.98 9.08 0.60
CA ALA A 30 -15.58 9.55 -0.73
C ALA A 30 -15.16 8.41 -1.68
N TYR A 31 -14.50 7.38 -1.16
CA TYR A 31 -14.16 6.17 -1.91
C TYR A 31 -15.40 5.38 -2.34
N LEU A 32 -16.38 5.21 -1.45
CA LEU A 32 -17.64 4.54 -1.77
C LEU A 32 -18.44 5.33 -2.81
N ASP A 33 -18.49 6.66 -2.68
CA ASP A 33 -19.13 7.55 -3.66
C ASP A 33 -18.42 7.49 -5.02
N PHE A 34 -17.09 7.37 -5.05
CA PHE A 34 -16.30 7.17 -6.27
C PHE A 34 -16.61 5.81 -6.92
N LYS A 35 -16.65 4.74 -6.11
CA LYS A 35 -17.01 3.39 -6.57
C LYS A 35 -18.40 3.38 -7.20
N GLU A 36 -19.40 3.99 -6.54
CA GLU A 36 -20.77 4.03 -7.04
C GLU A 36 -20.87 4.76 -8.39
N LYS A 37 -20.23 5.94 -8.51
CA LYS A 37 -20.18 6.69 -9.78
C LYS A 37 -19.61 5.87 -10.93
N ILE A 38 -18.47 5.20 -10.71
CA ILE A 38 -17.85 4.37 -11.75
C ILE A 38 -18.76 3.22 -12.15
N LEU A 39 -19.35 2.51 -11.19
CA LEU A 39 -20.23 1.37 -11.49
C LEU A 39 -21.50 1.79 -12.25
N ASN A 40 -22.03 2.98 -11.98
CA ASN A 40 -23.20 3.51 -12.68
C ASN A 40 -22.89 3.96 -14.11
N GLU A 41 -21.69 4.51 -14.34
CA GLU A 41 -21.30 5.08 -15.64
C GLU A 41 -20.57 4.08 -16.55
N ASN A 42 -20.05 2.96 -16.02
CA ASN A 42 -19.21 2.02 -16.75
C ASN A 42 -19.74 0.59 -16.57
N SER A 43 -20.69 0.16 -17.42
CA SER A 43 -21.37 -1.14 -17.30
C SER A 43 -20.45 -2.36 -17.38
N ASP A 44 -19.27 -2.21 -17.98
CA ASP A 44 -18.29 -3.29 -18.18
C ASP A 44 -17.33 -3.45 -16.99
N ILE A 45 -17.40 -2.55 -15.99
CA ILE A 45 -16.58 -2.61 -14.78
C ILE A 45 -17.23 -3.52 -13.74
N ASP A 46 -16.51 -4.59 -13.39
CA ASP A 46 -16.93 -5.52 -12.34
C ASP A 46 -16.63 -4.93 -10.95
N GLU A 47 -17.63 -4.94 -10.05
CA GLU A 47 -17.47 -4.44 -8.69
C GLU A 47 -16.38 -5.15 -7.87
N CYS A 48 -16.03 -6.39 -8.24
CA CYS A 48 -14.98 -7.17 -7.60
C CYS A 48 -13.58 -6.60 -7.86
N LEU A 49 -13.44 -5.64 -8.79
CA LEU A 49 -12.20 -4.91 -9.02
C LEU A 49 -11.87 -4.00 -7.84
N PHE A 50 -12.88 -3.49 -7.12
CA PHE A 50 -12.69 -2.52 -6.05
C PHE A 50 -12.11 -3.16 -4.80
N GLN A 51 -11.20 -2.45 -4.14
CA GLN A 51 -10.63 -2.84 -2.86
C GLN A 51 -11.73 -2.92 -1.79
N ASN A 52 -11.55 -3.85 -0.85
CA ASN A 52 -12.38 -3.86 0.36
C ASN A 52 -12.13 -2.55 1.14
N PRO A 53 -13.17 -1.75 1.46
CA PRO A 53 -13.00 -0.50 2.21
C PRO A 53 -12.18 -0.68 3.51
N LYS A 54 -12.35 -1.82 4.18
CA LYS A 54 -11.63 -2.19 5.41
C LYS A 54 -10.17 -2.59 5.18
N LYS A 55 -9.66 -2.52 3.95
CA LYS A 55 -8.29 -2.84 3.54
C LYS A 55 -7.70 -1.70 2.69
N LEU A 56 -8.27 -0.49 2.71
CA LEU A 56 -7.65 0.66 2.07
C LEU A 56 -6.39 1.06 2.84
N HIS A 57 -5.25 0.98 2.16
CA HIS A 57 -3.95 1.29 2.73
C HIS A 57 -2.95 1.64 1.64
N MET A 58 -1.91 2.34 2.03
CA MET A 58 -0.68 2.48 1.28
C MET A 58 0.38 1.55 1.86
N THR A 59 1.11 0.85 0.99
CA THR A 59 2.20 -0.04 1.39
C THR A 59 3.54 0.68 1.33
N ILE A 60 4.30 0.65 2.43
CA ILE A 60 5.68 1.16 2.50
C ILE A 60 6.68 0.05 2.24
N SER A 61 6.50 -1.13 2.84
CA SER A 61 7.42 -2.25 2.67
C SER A 61 6.73 -3.60 2.84
N CYS A 62 7.12 -4.56 2.00
CA CYS A 62 6.81 -5.98 2.16
C CYS A 62 7.98 -6.67 2.87
N LEU A 63 7.70 -7.43 3.93
CA LEU A 63 8.72 -8.01 4.80
C LEU A 63 8.63 -9.55 4.82
N SER A 64 9.78 -10.18 5.07
CA SER A 64 9.89 -11.60 5.43
C SER A 64 10.41 -11.72 6.86
N LEU A 65 9.51 -11.95 7.82
CA LEU A 65 9.80 -12.10 9.25
C LEU A 65 9.22 -13.45 9.75
N GLU A 66 9.83 -14.57 9.35
CA GLU A 66 9.31 -15.92 9.67
C GLU A 66 9.68 -16.43 11.07
N ASP A 67 10.77 -15.95 11.66
CA ASP A 67 11.21 -16.36 13.01
C ASP A 67 10.96 -15.26 14.06
N ASP A 68 10.72 -15.69 15.30
CA ASP A 68 10.33 -14.81 16.41
C ASP A 68 11.40 -13.76 16.74
N LYS A 69 12.69 -14.14 16.62
CA LYS A 69 13.79 -13.21 16.88
C LYS A 69 13.77 -12.07 15.85
N ARG A 70 13.69 -12.42 14.57
CA ARG A 70 13.67 -11.46 13.47
C ARG A 70 12.42 -10.58 13.49
N LEU A 71 11.26 -11.14 13.87
CA LEU A 71 10.06 -10.35 14.11
C LEU A 71 10.26 -9.34 15.25
N THR A 72 10.84 -9.78 16.36
CA THR A 72 11.13 -8.92 17.53
C THR A 72 12.09 -7.80 17.15
N ASP A 73 13.23 -8.13 16.53
CA ASP A 73 14.23 -7.16 16.07
C ASP A 73 13.59 -6.12 15.11
N ALA A 74 12.79 -6.58 14.14
CA ALA A 74 12.14 -5.70 13.17
C ALA A 74 11.12 -4.76 13.83
N ARG A 75 10.36 -5.24 14.84
CA ARG A 75 9.43 -4.41 15.61
C ARG A 75 10.14 -3.32 16.39
N GLU A 76 11.22 -3.68 17.09
CA GLU A 76 12.01 -2.72 17.87
C GLU A 76 12.65 -1.65 16.98
N ILE A 77 13.24 -2.07 15.86
CA ILE A 77 13.85 -1.16 14.88
C ILE A 77 12.78 -0.26 14.25
N PHE A 78 11.64 -0.82 13.82
CA PHE A 78 10.52 -0.05 13.27
C PHE A 78 10.05 1.02 14.26
N LYS A 79 9.80 0.62 15.50
CA LYS A 79 9.34 1.51 16.56
C LYS A 79 10.33 2.66 16.81
N LYS A 80 11.60 2.33 17.00
CA LYS A 80 12.64 3.32 17.26
C LYS A 80 12.82 4.28 16.09
N GLN A 81 13.03 3.77 14.88
CA GLN A 81 13.38 4.59 13.72
C GLN A 81 12.23 5.49 13.28
N CYS A 82 10.98 5.00 13.30
CA CYS A 82 9.84 5.86 12.98
C CYS A 82 9.64 6.94 14.04
N SER A 83 9.75 6.60 15.34
CA SER A 83 9.56 7.60 16.41
C SER A 83 10.64 8.69 16.35
N ASP A 84 11.90 8.30 16.22
CA ASP A 84 13.03 9.23 16.10
C ASP A 84 12.89 10.12 14.85
N TYR A 85 12.35 9.58 13.75
CA TYR A 85 12.10 10.36 12.55
C TYR A 85 10.97 11.35 12.78
N ILE A 86 9.80 10.91 13.23
CA ILE A 86 8.62 11.75 13.47
C ILE A 86 8.95 12.89 14.47
N GLU A 87 9.69 12.59 15.54
CA GLU A 87 10.12 13.61 16.51
C GLU A 87 10.97 14.72 15.86
N LYS A 88 11.88 14.36 14.93
CA LYS A 88 12.66 15.36 14.19
C LYS A 88 11.77 16.25 13.31
N PHE A 89 10.72 15.70 12.71
CA PHE A 89 9.83 16.44 11.81
C PHE A 89 8.84 17.32 12.57
N ASN A 90 8.31 16.86 13.70
CA ASN A 90 7.37 17.62 14.52
C ASN A 90 7.99 18.90 15.11
N ASN A 91 9.32 18.97 15.19
CA ASN A 91 10.05 20.17 15.61
C ASN A 91 10.30 21.20 14.48
N VAL A 92 9.80 20.95 13.26
CA VAL A 92 9.92 21.87 12.11
C VAL A 92 8.64 22.69 11.95
N ASN A 93 8.75 24.03 11.94
CA ASN A 93 7.61 24.96 11.95
C ASN A 93 6.65 24.88 10.72
N ASN A 94 7.00 24.15 9.66
CA ASN A 94 6.24 24.08 8.40
C ASN A 94 5.76 22.64 8.06
N PHE A 95 5.63 21.76 9.05
CA PHE A 95 5.10 20.42 8.80
C PHE A 95 3.63 20.50 8.36
N GLU A 96 3.36 20.09 7.11
CA GLU A 96 1.99 19.99 6.62
C GLU A 96 1.24 18.89 7.37
N ARG A 97 0.22 19.30 8.14
CA ARG A 97 -0.49 18.42 9.08
C ARG A 97 -1.61 17.60 8.45
N ARG A 98 -1.83 17.75 7.15
CA ARG A 98 -2.92 17.09 6.44
C ARG A 98 -2.44 16.50 5.13
N LEU A 99 -2.99 15.35 4.78
CA LEU A 99 -2.73 14.67 3.53
C LEU A 99 -3.91 14.88 2.60
N GLN A 100 -3.62 15.49 1.44
CA GLN A 100 -4.59 15.62 0.37
C GLN A 100 -4.59 14.35 -0.49
N ILE A 101 -5.75 13.69 -0.60
CA ILE A 101 -5.95 12.53 -1.48
C ILE A 101 -6.73 13.02 -2.69
N LYS A 102 -6.02 13.19 -3.81
CA LYS A 102 -6.57 13.71 -5.06
C LYS A 102 -5.93 13.02 -6.24
N ALA A 103 -6.66 13.01 -7.35
CA ALA A 103 -6.28 12.38 -8.59
C ALA A 103 -6.12 10.86 -8.47
N ILE A 104 -6.20 10.21 -9.63
CA ILE A 104 -6.01 8.77 -9.79
C ILE A 104 -5.00 8.50 -10.89
N ASP A 105 -4.37 7.35 -10.81
CA ASP A 105 -3.38 6.91 -11.77
C ASP A 105 -3.32 5.38 -11.81
N ILE A 106 -2.60 4.84 -12.79
CA ILE A 106 -2.45 3.42 -13.03
C ILE A 106 -1.00 2.97 -12.87
N MET A 107 -0.82 1.73 -12.41
CA MET A 107 0.53 1.21 -12.13
C MET A 107 1.32 0.91 -13.42
N ASN A 108 0.65 0.80 -14.55
CA ASN A 108 1.22 0.48 -15.87
C ASN A 108 0.77 1.52 -16.90
N ASP A 109 1.48 1.68 -18.02
CA ASP A 109 1.25 2.82 -18.94
C ASP A 109 0.05 2.67 -19.91
N ASN A 110 -0.64 1.53 -19.89
CA ASN A 110 -1.73 1.26 -20.84
C ASN A 110 -3.09 1.24 -20.13
N PRO A 111 -3.92 2.30 -20.28
CA PRO A 111 -5.20 2.41 -19.61
C PRO A 111 -6.23 1.39 -20.09
N ARG A 112 -6.09 0.82 -21.30
CA ARG A 112 -6.93 -0.28 -21.80
C ARG A 112 -6.60 -1.63 -21.17
N ARG A 113 -5.45 -1.72 -20.50
CA ARG A 113 -4.94 -2.95 -19.89
C ARG A 113 -4.44 -2.67 -18.48
N THR A 114 -5.28 -2.05 -17.66
CA THR A 114 -4.93 -1.67 -16.30
C THR A 114 -4.95 -2.86 -15.35
N ASN A 115 -3.87 -3.01 -14.58
CA ASN A 115 -3.78 -3.99 -13.48
C ASN A 115 -4.24 -3.39 -12.15
N VAL A 116 -3.76 -2.18 -11.85
CA VAL A 116 -3.96 -1.50 -10.58
C VAL A 116 -4.25 -0.05 -10.89
N LEU A 117 -5.35 0.45 -10.34
CA LEU A 117 -5.71 1.87 -10.30
C LEU A 117 -5.65 2.32 -8.85
N TYR A 118 -5.00 3.45 -8.59
CA TYR A 118 -4.75 3.97 -7.26
C TYR A 118 -5.02 5.47 -7.17
N ALA A 119 -5.36 5.94 -5.97
CA ALA A 119 -5.37 7.36 -5.65
C ALA A 119 -3.94 7.87 -5.40
N LYS A 120 -3.67 9.10 -5.83
CA LYS A 120 -2.39 9.77 -5.59
C LYS A 120 -2.45 10.58 -4.29
N ILE A 121 -1.30 10.62 -3.61
CA ILE A 121 -1.03 11.47 -2.46
C ILE A 121 0.38 12.01 -2.67
N GLU A 122 0.50 13.32 -2.82
CA GLU A 122 1.77 14.00 -3.06
C GLU A 122 2.12 14.79 -1.79
N ASN A 123 3.09 14.30 -1.02
CA ASN A 123 3.59 14.98 0.18
C ASN A 123 5.05 14.56 0.43
N ASP A 124 5.96 15.53 0.40
CA ASP A 124 7.40 15.27 0.49
C ASP A 124 7.80 14.68 1.84
N ASN A 125 7.18 15.11 2.93
CA ASN A 125 7.45 14.54 4.27
C ASN A 125 7.06 13.07 4.31
N LEU A 126 5.93 12.72 3.70
CA LEU A 126 5.44 11.35 3.64
C LEU A 126 6.37 10.48 2.79
N GLN A 127 6.80 10.99 1.64
CA GLN A 127 7.74 10.32 0.76
C GLN A 127 9.09 10.08 1.46
N ASN A 128 9.62 11.09 2.15
CA ASN A 128 10.87 10.99 2.88
C ASN A 128 10.78 9.99 4.06
N LEU A 129 9.68 10.00 4.81
CA LEU A 129 9.42 9.05 5.89
C LEU A 129 9.32 7.61 5.37
N ALA A 130 8.56 7.39 4.30
CA ALA A 130 8.42 6.08 3.67
C ALA A 130 9.78 5.56 3.15
N ASN A 131 10.54 6.40 2.45
CA ASN A 131 11.89 6.05 1.97
C ASN A 131 12.84 5.73 3.13
N HIS A 132 12.79 6.50 4.22
CA HIS A 132 13.61 6.23 5.40
C HIS A 132 13.29 4.86 6.01
N ILE A 133 12.01 4.55 6.20
CA ILE A 133 11.57 3.26 6.76
C ILE A 133 11.98 2.11 5.84
N ALA A 134 11.73 2.23 4.53
CA ALA A 134 12.09 1.18 3.57
C ALA A 134 13.62 0.92 3.56
N ASN A 135 14.43 1.98 3.61
CA ASN A 135 15.88 1.87 3.73
C ASN A 135 16.31 1.16 5.02
N VAL A 136 15.76 1.55 6.16
CA VAL A 136 16.03 0.89 7.45
C VAL A 136 15.71 -0.60 7.39
N MET A 137 14.55 -0.97 6.84
CA MET A 137 14.16 -2.37 6.70
C MET A 137 15.05 -3.13 5.72
N ALA A 138 15.52 -2.46 4.65
CA ALA A 138 16.46 -3.03 3.69
C ALA A 138 17.84 -3.30 4.31
N THR A 139 18.43 -2.32 5.01
CA THR A 139 19.75 -2.43 5.62
C THR A 139 19.80 -3.49 6.73
N ASN A 140 18.69 -3.70 7.44
CA ASN A 140 18.56 -4.78 8.42
C ASN A 140 18.07 -6.10 7.79
N GLU A 141 18.05 -6.16 6.47
CA GLU A 141 17.75 -7.35 5.68
C GLU A 141 16.34 -7.93 5.91
N PHE A 142 15.36 -7.12 6.34
CA PHE A 142 14.00 -7.55 6.66
C PHE A 142 13.06 -7.65 5.45
N LEU A 143 13.40 -6.99 4.33
CA LEU A 143 12.56 -6.97 3.14
C LEU A 143 12.34 -8.36 2.55
N TYR A 144 11.12 -8.57 2.06
CA TYR A 144 10.77 -9.69 1.21
C TYR A 144 11.51 -9.58 -0.13
N SER A 145 11.98 -10.70 -0.68
CA SER A 145 12.79 -10.71 -1.91
C SER A 145 12.04 -10.20 -3.15
N GLY A 146 10.70 -10.21 -3.14
CA GLY A 146 9.88 -9.60 -4.19
C GLY A 146 9.45 -8.16 -3.91
N ASP A 147 9.97 -7.52 -2.85
CA ASP A 147 9.71 -6.12 -2.57
C ASP A 147 10.34 -5.24 -3.67
N LYS A 148 9.61 -4.23 -4.15
CA LYS A 148 10.08 -3.38 -5.25
C LYS A 148 11.28 -2.54 -4.84
N PHE A 149 11.31 -2.04 -3.60
CA PHE A 149 12.41 -1.26 -3.08
C PHE A 149 13.70 -2.10 -3.02
N ALA A 150 13.59 -3.38 -2.67
CA ALA A 150 14.71 -4.32 -2.64
C ALA A 150 15.25 -4.69 -4.03
N ASN A 151 14.41 -4.62 -5.06
CA ASN A 151 14.74 -5.04 -6.43
C ASN A 151 15.08 -3.88 -7.37
N GLU A 152 15.06 -2.63 -6.87
CA GLU A 152 15.46 -1.49 -7.67
C GLU A 152 16.98 -1.46 -7.82
N SER A 153 17.44 -1.63 -9.06
CA SER A 153 18.86 -1.68 -9.40
C SER A 153 19.49 -0.30 -9.51
N ASP A 154 18.69 0.72 -9.82
CA ASP A 154 19.14 2.10 -9.85
C ASP A 154 18.92 2.77 -8.50
N GLN A 155 20.01 2.97 -7.75
CA GLN A 155 19.96 3.62 -6.44
C GLN A 155 19.36 5.03 -6.49
N GLN A 156 19.42 5.73 -7.64
CA GLN A 156 18.79 7.04 -7.80
C GLN A 156 17.27 6.95 -7.94
N GLN A 157 16.74 5.78 -8.30
CA GLN A 157 15.32 5.49 -8.43
C GLN A 157 14.76 4.65 -7.28
N GLN A 158 15.61 4.29 -6.30
CA GLN A 158 15.25 3.48 -5.15
C GLN A 158 14.41 4.30 -4.15
N GLN A 159 13.13 4.46 -4.47
CA GLN A 159 12.13 5.13 -3.66
C GLN A 159 10.86 4.29 -3.55
N VAL A 160 10.15 4.45 -2.45
CA VAL A 160 8.83 3.85 -2.25
C VAL A 160 7.85 4.52 -3.21
N LYS A 161 7.28 3.76 -4.14
CA LYS A 161 6.16 4.24 -4.95
C LYS A 161 4.91 4.31 -4.07
N LEU A 162 4.62 5.48 -3.52
CA LEU A 162 3.41 5.72 -2.73
C LEU A 162 2.17 5.61 -3.61
N HIS A 163 1.28 4.67 -3.28
CA HIS A 163 0.03 4.47 -4.01
C HIS A 163 -1.04 3.87 -3.09
N LEU A 164 -2.24 4.44 -3.14
CA LEU A 164 -3.41 3.95 -2.41
C LEU A 164 -4.30 3.16 -3.37
N THR A 165 -4.17 1.84 -3.39
CA THR A 165 -4.86 0.98 -4.37
C THR A 165 -6.38 1.03 -4.17
N LEU A 166 -7.10 1.49 -5.20
CA LEU A 166 -8.57 1.55 -5.24
C LEU A 166 -9.15 0.36 -5.99
N MET A 167 -8.54 -0.02 -7.12
CA MET A 167 -8.99 -1.14 -7.95
C MET A 167 -7.82 -2.03 -8.36
N ASN A 168 -8.06 -3.34 -8.46
CA ASN A 168 -7.04 -4.31 -8.86
C ASN A 168 -7.66 -5.51 -9.59
N SER A 169 -7.15 -5.83 -10.78
CA SER A 169 -7.60 -6.98 -11.58
C SER A 169 -7.42 -8.33 -10.87
N SER A 170 -6.46 -8.43 -9.95
CA SER A 170 -6.25 -9.63 -9.14
C SER A 170 -7.38 -9.93 -8.16
N TYR A 171 -8.22 -8.94 -7.83
CA TYR A 171 -9.35 -9.11 -6.91
C TYR A 171 -10.53 -9.83 -7.53
N LEU A 172 -10.63 -9.83 -8.88
CA LEU A 172 -11.58 -10.68 -9.59
C LEU A 172 -11.47 -12.14 -9.15
N ARG A 173 -10.25 -12.63 -8.86
CA ARG A 173 -10.00 -14.00 -8.35
C ARG A 173 -10.73 -14.31 -7.04
N ARG A 174 -10.97 -13.30 -6.20
CA ARG A 174 -11.59 -13.44 -4.88
C ARG A 174 -13.12 -13.49 -4.97
N GLY A 175 -13.71 -12.87 -5.99
CA GLY A 175 -15.15 -12.87 -6.25
C GLY A 175 -15.68 -14.11 -7.00
N PHE A 176 -14.81 -14.92 -7.59
CA PHE A 176 -15.23 -16.13 -8.30
C PHE A 176 -15.68 -17.25 -7.34
N ASN A 177 -16.98 -17.49 -7.30
CA ASN A 177 -17.50 -18.82 -7.02
C ASN A 177 -16.86 -19.81 -8.01
N LYS A 178 -16.27 -20.91 -7.50
CA LYS A 178 -15.55 -21.97 -8.25
C LYS A 178 -16.29 -22.56 -9.48
N LYS A 179 -17.54 -22.16 -9.74
CA LYS A 179 -18.42 -22.68 -10.79
C LYS A 179 -18.39 -21.90 -12.11
N ARG A 180 -17.81 -20.69 -12.20
CA ARG A 180 -17.76 -19.91 -13.46
C ARG A 180 -16.34 -19.83 -14.02
N ARG A 181 -16.02 -20.75 -14.94
CA ARG A 181 -14.76 -20.85 -15.72
C ARG A 181 -14.68 -19.79 -16.83
N LYS A 182 -14.92 -18.50 -16.55
CA LYS A 182 -14.55 -17.47 -17.53
C LYS A 182 -13.02 -17.32 -17.55
N PRO A 183 -12.40 -17.12 -18.72
CA PRO A 183 -10.98 -16.78 -18.80
C PRO A 183 -10.72 -15.56 -17.92
N MET A 184 -9.78 -15.70 -16.99
CA MET A 184 -9.46 -14.67 -16.01
C MET A 184 -8.91 -13.44 -16.73
N MET A 185 -9.73 -12.39 -16.87
CA MET A 185 -9.23 -11.09 -17.30
C MET A 185 -8.17 -10.63 -16.30
N ARG A 186 -6.94 -10.49 -16.77
CA ARG A 186 -5.82 -9.99 -15.97
C ARG A 186 -5.78 -8.46 -15.90
N TYR A 187 -6.68 -7.80 -16.62
CA TYR A 187 -6.71 -6.36 -16.80
C TYR A 187 -8.15 -5.89 -16.89
N PHE A 188 -8.38 -4.60 -16.65
CA PHE A 188 -9.63 -3.91 -16.98
C PHE A 188 -9.31 -2.65 -17.80
N ASP A 189 -10.27 -2.18 -18.59
CA ASP A 189 -10.14 -0.90 -19.29
C ASP A 189 -10.54 0.21 -18.32
N SER A 190 -9.60 1.12 -18.04
CA SER A 190 -9.80 2.28 -17.17
C SER A 190 -9.76 3.59 -17.94
N THR A 191 -9.80 3.55 -19.27
CA THR A 191 -9.66 4.75 -20.12
C THR A 191 -10.72 5.80 -19.79
N GLU A 192 -11.99 5.41 -19.70
CA GLU A 192 -13.09 6.34 -19.36
C GLU A 192 -12.99 6.82 -17.91
N ILE A 193 -12.62 5.91 -16.98
CA ILE A 193 -12.39 6.27 -15.58
C ILE A 193 -11.32 7.36 -15.46
N LEU A 194 -10.18 7.19 -16.12
CA LEU A 194 -9.08 8.17 -16.09
C LEU A 194 -9.47 9.49 -16.76
N ASN A 195 -10.20 9.44 -17.88
CA ASN A 195 -10.64 10.65 -18.58
C ASN A 195 -11.63 11.47 -17.75
N ASN A 196 -12.56 10.83 -17.06
CA ASN A 196 -13.64 11.50 -16.33
C ASN A 196 -13.27 11.83 -14.88
N TYR A 197 -12.40 11.02 -14.27
CA TYR A 197 -12.09 11.07 -12.84
C TYR A 197 -10.59 11.24 -12.54
N GLY A 198 -9.77 11.53 -13.56
CA GLY A 198 -8.31 11.67 -13.43
C GLY A 198 -7.87 12.59 -12.28
N ASP A 199 -8.59 13.70 -12.08
CA ASP A 199 -8.32 14.68 -11.02
C ASP A 199 -9.30 14.60 -9.84
N TYR A 200 -9.97 13.45 -9.64
CA TYR A 200 -10.98 13.30 -8.58
C TYR A 200 -10.41 13.61 -7.20
N PHE A 201 -11.04 14.54 -6.49
CA PHE A 201 -10.73 14.85 -5.10
C PHE A 201 -11.50 13.91 -4.19
N PHE A 202 -10.79 13.12 -3.38
CA PHE A 202 -11.42 12.23 -2.41
C PHE A 202 -11.67 12.96 -1.10
N SER A 203 -10.60 13.41 -0.45
CA SER A 203 -10.66 14.02 0.87
C SER A 203 -9.33 14.65 1.24
N GLU A 204 -9.36 15.47 2.28
CA GLU A 204 -8.19 15.89 3.03
C GLU A 204 -8.32 15.33 4.45
N ILE A 205 -7.29 14.63 4.93
CA ILE A 205 -7.33 13.95 6.23
C ILE A 205 -6.13 14.33 7.08
N ASP A 206 -6.25 14.19 8.39
CA ASP A 206 -5.08 14.20 9.27
C ASP A 206 -4.21 12.96 9.00
N TRP A 207 -2.95 13.01 9.39
CA TRP A 207 -2.00 11.92 9.11
C TRP A 207 -2.45 10.61 9.77
N PRO A 208 -2.63 9.52 8.99
CA PRO A 208 -2.87 8.21 9.57
C PRO A 208 -1.59 7.67 10.23
N PRO A 209 -1.72 6.73 11.19
CA PRO A 209 -0.56 6.09 11.78
C PRO A 209 0.22 5.25 10.77
N ILE A 210 1.50 5.01 11.05
CA ILE A 210 2.27 3.97 10.36
C ILE A 210 2.18 2.68 11.16
N GLN A 211 1.86 1.58 10.49
CA GLN A 211 1.58 0.31 11.12
C GLN A 211 2.44 -0.81 10.55
N LEU A 212 2.99 -1.64 11.43
CA LEU A 212 3.56 -2.94 11.08
C LEU A 212 2.47 -4.00 11.32
N ASN A 213 2.20 -4.80 10.29
CA ASN A 213 1.08 -5.73 10.30
C ASN A 213 1.49 -7.13 9.88
N GLU A 214 0.76 -8.13 10.36
CA GLU A 214 0.80 -9.49 9.80
C GLU A 214 -0.13 -9.58 8.59
N LEU A 215 0.37 -10.13 7.48
CA LEU A 215 -0.36 -10.20 6.22
C LEU A 215 -1.57 -11.14 6.28
N HIS A 216 -1.41 -12.29 6.93
CA HIS A 216 -2.38 -13.40 6.88
C HIS A 216 -3.41 -13.40 8.00
N ARG A 217 -3.30 -12.48 8.97
CA ARG A 217 -4.28 -12.31 10.04
C ARG A 217 -5.05 -11.01 9.86
N THR A 218 -6.29 -11.02 10.31
CA THR A 218 -7.20 -9.88 10.23
C THR A 218 -7.67 -9.57 11.63
N ASN A 219 -7.68 -8.29 12.00
CA ASN A 219 -8.16 -7.84 13.31
C ASN A 219 -9.69 -7.87 13.38
N GLN A 220 -10.25 -7.55 14.55
CA GLN A 220 -11.72 -7.53 14.76
C GLN A 220 -12.48 -6.56 13.85
N PHE A 221 -11.81 -5.54 13.30
CA PHE A 221 -12.42 -4.54 12.43
C PHE A 221 -12.39 -4.94 10.96
N GLY A 222 -11.65 -5.99 10.59
CA GLY A 222 -11.46 -6.44 9.21
C GLY A 222 -10.21 -5.88 8.53
N TYR A 223 -9.41 -5.06 9.21
CA TYR A 223 -8.09 -4.62 8.75
C TYR A 223 -7.03 -5.71 9.02
N TYR A 224 -5.77 -5.51 8.64
CA TYR A 224 -4.70 -6.46 8.98
C TYR A 224 -4.51 -6.56 10.51
N ASN A 225 -3.91 -7.65 10.98
CA ASN A 225 -3.53 -7.74 12.38
C ASN A 225 -2.35 -6.80 12.64
N VAL A 226 -2.58 -5.78 13.47
CA VAL A 226 -1.61 -4.73 13.76
C VAL A 226 -0.71 -5.18 14.90
N LEU A 227 0.61 -5.19 14.67
CA LEU A 227 1.61 -5.54 15.68
C LEU A 227 2.17 -4.30 16.37
N GLU A 228 2.36 -3.23 15.60
CA GLU A 228 2.83 -1.93 16.08
C GLU A 228 2.10 -0.83 15.31
N SER A 229 1.80 0.29 15.98
CA SER A 229 1.16 1.46 15.39
C SER A 229 1.80 2.73 15.96
N ILE A 230 2.30 3.59 15.09
CA ILE A 230 3.04 4.80 15.46
C ILE A 230 2.29 5.99 14.89
N GLN A 231 1.90 6.93 15.75
CA GLN A 231 1.23 8.17 15.35
C GLN A 231 2.27 9.16 14.83
N ILE A 232 1.88 9.93 13.82
CA ILE A 232 2.70 10.99 13.20
C ILE A 232 2.38 12.32 13.88
#